data_AF-A0A4Q3TIF9-F1
#
_entry.id   AF-A0A4Q3TIF9-F1
#
_cell.length_a   1.000
_cell.length_b   1.000
_cell.length_c   1.000
_cell.angle_alpha   90.00
_cell.angle_beta   90.00
_cell.angle_gamma   90.00
#
_symmetry.space_group_name_H-M   'P 1'
#
loop_
_entity.id
_entity.type
_entity.pdbx_description
1 polymer ?
#
loop_
_entity_poly.entity_id
_entity_poly.type
_entity_poly.pdbx_seq_one_letter_code
_entity_poly.pdbx_strand_id
1 'polypeptide(L)' 'MFSTELINQLAAELDQAEKSRVQLEHFSKRFPGMTIEDGYAISRAWVQMKLSQGRIARGHKIGLT' A
#
# COMPACT_ATOMS: atom_id res chain seq x y z
N MET A 1 8.06 11.62 -6.82
CA MET A 1 7.67 10.19 -6.82
C MET A 1 8.63 9.42 -5.96
N PHE A 2 8.12 8.51 -5.15
CA PHE A 2 8.91 7.61 -4.31
C PHE A 2 9.74 6.64 -5.14
N SER A 3 10.85 6.17 -4.56
CA SER A 3 11.65 5.11 -5.18
C SER A 3 10.92 3.77 -5.08
N THR A 4 11.27 2.84 -5.96
CA THR A 4 10.71 1.48 -5.94
C THR A 4 10.97 0.78 -4.62
N GLU A 5 12.16 0.98 -4.02
CA GLU A 5 12.53 0.43 -2.72
C GLU A 5 11.59 0.95 -1.62
N LEU A 6 11.33 2.26 -1.59
CA LEU A 6 10.44 2.86 -0.60
C LEU A 6 9.00 2.38 -0.79
N ILE A 7 8.53 2.28 -2.04
CA ILE A 7 7.19 1.76 -2.36
C ILE A 7 7.03 0.34 -1.82
N ASN A 8 8.02 -0.53 -2.07
CA ASN A 8 7.98 -1.92 -1.61
C ASN A 8 8.04 -2.01 -0.08
N GLN A 9 8.85 -1.17 0.57
CA GLN A 9 8.91 -1.10 2.03
C GLN A 9 7.57 -0.70 2.63
N LEU A 10 6.94 0.38 2.15
CA LEU A 10 5.65 0.85 2.66
C LEU A 10 4.52 -0.14 2.39
N ALA A 11 4.56 -0.86 1.26
CA ALA A 11 3.63 -1.96 0.99
C ALA A 11 3.80 -3.13 1.99
N ALA A 12 5.03 -3.46 2.37
CA ALA A 12 5.31 -4.48 3.39
C ALA A 12 4.83 -4.04 4.78
N GLU A 13 4.98 -2.76 5.14
CA GLU A 13 4.45 -2.20 6.39
C GLU A 13 2.91 -2.31 6.45
N LEU A 14 2.21 -2.01 5.36
CA LEU A 14 0.75 -2.18 5.27
C LEU A 14 0.32 -3.64 5.47
N ASP A 15 1.04 -4.59 4.86
CA ASP A 15 0.74 -6.01 5.00
C ASP A 15 0.97 -6.52 6.42
N GLN A 16 2.04 -6.06 7.06
CA GLN A 16 2.32 -6.39 8.45
C GLN A 16 1.26 -5.80 9.39
N ALA A 17 0.81 -4.56 9.15
CA ALA A 17 -0.28 -3.94 9.89
C ALA A 17 -1.59 -4.74 9.73
N GLU A 18 -1.92 -5.18 8.51
CA GLU A 18 -3.09 -6.05 8.25
C GLU A 18 -2.99 -7.37 9.02
N LYS A 19 -1.84 -8.05 8.97
CA LYS A 19 -1.62 -9.36 9.62
C LYS A 19 -1.62 -9.27 11.15
N SER A 20 -0.95 -8.25 11.70
CA SER A 20 -0.83 -8.05 13.14
C SER A 20 -2.06 -7.40 13.77
N ARG A 21 -2.93 -6.78 12.95
CA ARG A 21 -4.06 -5.94 13.40
C ARG A 21 -3.62 -4.75 14.25
N VAL A 22 -2.40 -4.28 14.03
CA VAL A 22 -1.85 -3.07 14.64
C VAL A 22 -1.82 -1.97 13.60
N GLN A 23 -2.46 -0.84 13.92
CA GLN A 23 -2.49 0.31 13.02
C GLN A 23 -1.11 0.96 12.89
N LEU A 24 -0.80 1.42 11.67
CA LEU A 24 0.40 2.21 11.37
C LEU A 24 0.08 3.70 11.29
N GLU A 25 1.10 4.55 11.49
CA GLU A 25 0.99 5.99 11.32
C GLU A 25 0.75 6.35 9.85
N HIS A 26 -0.13 7.33 9.60
CA HIS A 26 -0.43 7.80 8.24
C HIS A 26 0.83 8.14 7.44
N PHE A 27 0.98 7.55 6.25
CA PHE A 27 2.14 7.80 5.40
C PHE A 27 2.27 9.27 4.98
N SER A 28 1.17 9.98 4.72
CA SER A 28 1.21 11.40 4.39
C SER A 28 1.77 12.28 5.53
N LYS A 29 1.68 11.83 6.78
CA LYS A 29 2.29 12.52 7.92
C LYS A 29 3.79 12.26 8.01
N ARG A 30 4.21 11.02 7.73
CA ARG A 30 5.64 10.65 7.66
C ARG A 30 6.35 11.24 6.44
N PHE A 31 5.60 11.41 5.34
CA PHE A 31 6.09 11.89 4.05
C PHE A 31 5.20 13.05 3.56
N PRO A 32 5.45 14.30 4.01
CA PRO A 32 4.62 15.46 3.68
C PRO A 32 4.50 15.78 2.18
N GLY A 33 5.44 15.29 1.36
CA GLY A 33 5.43 15.45 -0.10
C GLY A 33 4.79 14.28 -0.86
N MET A 34 4.14 13.34 -0.18
CA MET A 34 3.51 12.19 -0.80
C MET A 34 2.42 12.63 -1.78
N THR A 35 2.51 12.19 -3.03
CA THR A 35 1.48 12.49 -4.03
C THR A 35 0.42 11.39 -4.09
N ILE A 36 -0.64 11.64 -4.86
CA ILE A 36 -1.68 10.63 -5.12
C ILE A 36 -1.09 9.44 -5.89
N GLU A 37 -0.19 9.70 -6.84
CA GLU A 37 0.51 8.69 -7.63
C GLU A 37 1.34 7.76 -6.74
N ASP A 38 2.02 8.30 -5.73
CA ASP A 38 2.76 7.51 -4.74
C ASP A 38 1.81 6.60 -3.94
N GLY A 39 0.63 7.11 -3.55
CA GLY A 39 -0.40 6.31 -2.88
C GLY A 39 -0.89 5.13 -3.73
N TYR A 40 -1.16 5.37 -5.01
CA TYR A 40 -1.51 4.29 -5.94
C TYR A 40 -0.35 3.32 -6.19
N ALA A 41 0.89 3.79 -6.24
CA ALA A 41 2.07 2.93 -6.41
C ALA A 41 2.23 1.95 -5.24
N ILE A 42 2.11 2.45 -4.01
CA ILE A 42 2.12 1.61 -2.79
C ILE A 42 0.96 0.62 -2.80
N SER A 43 -0.26 1.06 -3.13
CA SER A 43 -1.42 0.18 -3.19
C SER A 43 -1.24 -0.95 -4.21
N ARG A 44 -0.66 -0.65 -5.39
CA ARG A 44 -0.39 -1.68 -6.41
C ARG A 44 0.67 -2.66 -5.93
N ALA A 45 1.76 -2.20 -5.34
CA ALA A 45 2.81 -3.07 -4.79
C ALA A 45 2.25 -4.00 -3.70
N TRP A 46 1.39 -3.47 -2.82
CA TRP A 46 0.74 -4.28 -1.80
C TRP A 46 -0.21 -5.34 -2.38
N VAL A 47 -1.01 -5.00 -3.39
CA VAL A 47 -1.84 -5.97 -4.12
C VAL A 47 -0.98 -7.04 -4.77
N GLN A 48 0.12 -6.69 -5.44
CA GLN A 48 1.03 -7.68 -6.05
C GLN A 48 1.59 -8.66 -5.01
N MET A 49 1.98 -8.17 -3.84
CA MET A 49 2.45 -9.04 -2.76
C MET A 49 1.35 -9.97 -2.24
N LYS A 50 0.10 -9.49 -2.16
CA LYS A 50 -1.04 -10.35 -1.81
C LYS A 50 -1.29 -11.44 -2.85
N LEU A 51 -1.17 -11.11 -4.13
CA LEU A 51 -1.30 -12.09 -5.22
C LEU A 51 -0.18 -13.13 -5.18
N SER A 52 1.07 -12.72 -4.90
CA SER A 52 2.19 -13.66 -4.77
C SER A 52 2.06 -14.59 -3.55
N GLN A 53 1.26 -14.21 -2.54
CA GLN A 53 0.87 -15.06 -1.41
C GLN A 53 -0.30 -16.02 -1.75
N GLY A 54 -0.71 -16.10 -3.01
CA GLY A 54 -1.76 -17.02 -3.48
C GLY A 54 -3.18 -16.45 -3.41
N ARG A 55 -3.36 -15.16 -3.10
CA ARG A 55 -4.69 -14.52 -3.20
C ARG A 55 -5.07 -14.32 -4.67
N ILE A 56 -6.37 -14.29 -4.94
CA ILE A 56 -6.92 -14.07 -6.30
C ILE A 56 -7.70 -12.76 -6.30
N ALA A 57 -7.40 -11.86 -7.23
CA ALA A 57 -8.20 -10.65 -7.44
C ALA A 57 -9.58 -11.01 -7.99
N ARG A 58 -10.65 -10.55 -7.34
CA ARG A 58 -12.04 -10.81 -7.74
C ARG A 58 -12.78 -9.59 -8.29
N GLY A 59 -12.17 -8.40 -8.25
CA GLY A 59 -12.76 -7.18 -8.75
C GLY A 59 -12.05 -5.94 -8.25
N HIS A 60 -12.64 -4.78 -8.55
CA HIS A 60 -12.18 -3.47 -8.11
C HIS A 60 -13.35 -2.71 -7.47
N LYS A 61 -13.04 -1.78 -6.58
CA LYS A 61 -14.01 -0.90 -5.95
C LYS A 61 -13.73 0.55 -6.29
N ILE A 62 -14.78 1.35 -6.41
CA ILE A 62 -14.71 2.82 -6.46
C ILE A 62 -15.16 3.32 -5.08
N GLY A 63 -14.51 4.35 -4.56
CA GLY A 63 -14.94 5.01 -3.32
C GLY A 63 -14.72 6.51 -3.42
N LEU A 64 -15.23 7.25 -2.43
CA LEU A 64 -15.31 8.72 -2.43
C LEU A 64 -16.23 9.27 -3.54
N THR A 65 -17.33 8.57 -3.82
CA THR A 65 -18.42 8.97 -4.73
C THR A 65 -19.62 9.48 -3.95
#